data_AF-A0A418WXM6-F1
#
_entry.id   AF-A0A418WXM6-F1
#
_cell.length_a   1.000
_cell.length_b   1.000
_cell.length_c   1.000
_cell.angle_alpha   90.00
_cell.angle_beta   90.00
_cell.angle_gamma   90.00
#
_symmetry.space_group_name_H-M   'P 1'
#
loop_
_entity.id
_entity.type
_entity.pdbx_description
1 polymer ?
#
loop_
_entity_poly.entity_id
_entity_poly.type
_entity_poly.pdbx_seq_one_letter_code
_entity_poly.pdbx_strand_id
1 'polypeptide(L)'
;MAALSVNAECRITSVRGDDIAAAFKRHGGWKFSEQKYNSLCAKLNRAKARIQINAMATVLANQSIGWATLSVIDFDTGIATGDFASMNTQVNTYASQDKANEIMVDAINAAAENWDGIDSALASLEAERKKVRNTQRK
;
A
#
# COMPACT_ATOMS: atom_id res chain seq x y z
N MET A 1 6.60 27.38 28.18
CA MET A 1 7.24 26.66 27.06
C MET A 1 6.15 25.92 26.31
N ALA A 2 5.69 26.46 25.18
CA ALA A 2 4.75 25.77 24.32
C ALA A 2 5.52 24.68 23.56
N ALA A 3 5.20 23.42 23.81
CA ALA A 3 5.72 22.31 23.02
C ALA A 3 5.14 22.46 21.60
N LEU A 4 6.01 22.75 20.63
CA LEU A 4 5.66 22.67 19.22
C LEU A 4 5.24 21.23 18.94
N SER A 5 3.94 20.99 18.87
CA SER A 5 3.39 19.77 18.31
C SER A 5 3.74 19.77 16.83
N VAL A 6 4.93 19.25 16.48
CA VAL A 6 5.17 18.72 15.13
C VAL A 6 4.23 17.53 15.00
N ASN A 7 2.96 17.80 14.71
CA ASN A 7 2.19 16.90 13.87
C ASN A 7 2.87 17.02 12.51
N ALA A 8 3.97 16.29 12.32
CA ALA A 8 4.47 16.02 10.99
C ALA A 8 3.26 15.52 10.22
N GLU A 9 2.79 16.31 9.25
CA GLU A 9 1.59 16.03 8.49
C GLU A 9 1.73 14.61 7.97
N CYS A 10 0.94 13.72 8.56
CA CYS A 10 1.12 12.30 8.36
C CYS A 10 0.87 12.02 6.88
N ARG A 11 1.87 11.51 6.18
CA ARG A 11 1.80 11.20 4.75
C ARG A 11 2.15 9.75 4.50
N ILE A 12 1.16 8.94 4.16
CA ILE A 12 1.41 7.58 3.67
C ILE A 12 2.17 7.68 2.35
N THR A 13 3.41 7.22 2.36
CA THR A 13 4.24 7.09 1.16
C THR A 13 4.08 5.70 0.59
N SER A 14 4.05 5.62 -0.74
CA SER A 14 3.93 4.34 -1.43
C SER A 14 4.78 4.30 -2.69
N VAL A 15 5.24 3.11 -3.04
CA VAL A 15 5.85 2.77 -4.32
C VAL A 15 4.77 2.13 -5.18
N ARG A 16 4.58 2.64 -6.40
CA ARG A 16 3.54 2.22 -7.34
C ARG A 16 3.93 2.58 -8.77
N GLY A 17 3.36 1.87 -9.74
CA GLY A 17 3.49 2.19 -11.16
C GLY A 17 2.75 3.48 -11.54
N ASP A 18 3.09 4.02 -12.71
CA ASP A 18 2.52 5.26 -13.25
C ASP A 18 1.03 5.12 -13.57
N ASP A 19 0.61 3.93 -14.01
CA ASP A 19 -0.78 3.57 -14.25
C ASP A 19 -1.62 3.65 -12.96
N ILE A 20 -1.10 3.10 -11.85
CA ILE A 20 -1.74 3.18 -10.53
C ILE A 20 -1.75 4.64 -10.04
N ALA A 21 -0.67 5.40 -10.25
CA ALA A 21 -0.61 6.80 -9.87
C ALA A 21 -1.64 7.66 -10.66
N ALA A 22 -1.80 7.40 -11.95
CA ALA A 22 -2.80 8.05 -12.79
C ALA A 22 -4.22 7.69 -12.34
N ALA A 23 -4.48 6.41 -12.02
CA ALA A 23 -5.77 5.97 -11.50
C ALA A 23 -6.09 6.64 -10.15
N PHE A 24 -5.13 6.75 -9.23
CA PHE A 24 -5.28 7.48 -7.97
C PHE A 24 -5.64 8.96 -8.19
N LYS A 25 -4.99 9.61 -9.16
CA LYS A 25 -5.29 11.00 -9.49
C LYS A 25 -6.70 11.16 -10.05
N ARG A 26 -7.17 10.19 -10.84
CA ARG A 26 -8.45 10.24 -11.55
C ARG A 26 -9.65 9.83 -10.68
N HIS A 27 -9.51 8.76 -9.88
CA HIS A 27 -10.62 8.12 -9.14
C HIS A 27 -10.57 8.38 -7.63
N GLY A 28 -9.65 9.25 -7.19
CA GLY A 28 -9.40 9.53 -5.78
C GLY A 28 -8.32 8.61 -5.21
N GLY A 29 -7.52 9.14 -4.27
CA GLY A 29 -6.42 8.40 -3.65
C GLY A 29 -6.89 7.48 -2.53
N TRP A 30 -6.23 7.61 -1.37
CA TRP A 30 -6.58 6.87 -0.17
C TRP A 30 -7.94 7.31 0.39
N LYS A 31 -8.80 6.34 0.72
CA LYS A 31 -10.18 6.51 1.22
C LYS A 31 -10.38 5.94 2.64
N PHE A 32 -9.30 5.76 3.39
CA PHE A 32 -9.38 5.22 4.76
C PHE A 32 -10.15 6.12 5.71
N SER A 33 -10.62 5.54 6.82
CA SER A 33 -10.93 6.34 8.01
C SER A 33 -9.68 7.10 8.48
N GLU A 34 -9.87 8.31 9.00
CA GLU A 34 -8.76 9.14 9.52
C GLU A 34 -7.95 8.39 10.60
N GLN A 35 -8.63 7.61 11.44
CA GLN A 35 -8.01 6.78 12.46
C GLN A 35 -7.10 5.70 11.85
N LYS A 36 -7.57 4.98 10.81
CA LYS A 36 -6.76 3.97 10.12
C LYS A 36 -5.58 4.62 9.40
N TYR A 37 -5.81 5.76 8.73
CA TYR A 37 -4.76 6.52 8.06
C TYR A 37 -3.62 6.90 9.02
N ASN A 38 -3.96 7.54 10.15
CA ASN A 38 -3.00 7.98 11.15
C ASN A 38 -2.25 6.79 11.79
N SER A 39 -2.97 5.71 12.11
CA SER A 39 -2.38 4.50 12.68
C SER A 39 -1.36 3.85 11.72
N LEU A 40 -1.76 3.62 10.47
CA LEU A 40 -0.93 3.00 9.44
C LEU A 40 0.32 3.84 9.15
N CYS A 41 0.15 5.14 9.00
CA CYS A 41 1.22 6.09 8.80
C CYS A 41 2.22 6.16 9.95
N ALA A 42 1.75 6.18 11.21
CA ALA A 42 2.63 6.16 12.38
C ALA A 42 3.48 4.88 12.43
N LYS A 43 2.88 3.72 12.09
CA LYS A 43 3.59 2.44 11.98
C LYS A 43 4.67 2.47 10.90
N LEU A 44 4.32 2.91 9.69
CA LEU A 44 5.24 3.02 8.56
C LEU A 44 6.40 3.97 8.84
N ASN A 45 6.12 5.16 9.38
CA ASN A 45 7.13 6.16 9.73
C ASN A 45 8.10 5.63 10.79
N ARG A 46 7.58 5.01 11.86
CA ARG A 46 8.42 4.39 12.90
C ARG A 46 9.31 3.30 12.33
N ALA A 47 8.81 2.52 11.38
CA ALA A 47 9.53 1.43 10.75
C ALA A 47 10.44 1.87 9.60
N LYS A 48 10.48 3.17 9.23
CA LYS A 48 11.11 3.68 8.01
C LYS A 48 10.71 2.85 6.78
N ALA A 49 9.40 2.63 6.63
CA ALA A 49 8.84 1.78 5.59
C ALA A 49 7.82 2.56 4.75
N ARG A 50 7.53 2.02 3.56
CA ARG A 50 6.52 2.50 2.62
C ARG A 50 5.63 1.32 2.24
N ILE A 51 4.45 1.63 1.72
CA ILE A 51 3.60 0.61 1.10
C ILE A 51 4.09 0.39 -0.33
N GLN A 52 4.34 -0.85 -0.72
CA GLN A 52 4.44 -1.22 -2.12
C GLN A 52 3.06 -1.65 -2.61
N ILE A 53 2.60 -1.01 -3.68
CA ILE A 53 1.31 -1.31 -4.31
C ILE A 53 1.57 -2.04 -5.61
N ASN A 54 1.13 -3.29 -5.70
CA ASN A 54 1.05 -4.04 -6.95
C ASN A 54 -0.43 -4.21 -7.27
N ALA A 55 -0.91 -3.64 -8.37
CA ALA A 55 -2.32 -3.66 -8.71
C ALA A 55 -2.49 -3.67 -10.23
N MET A 56 -3.64 -4.12 -10.69
CA MET A 56 -3.98 -4.13 -12.11
C MET A 56 -5.49 -4.01 -12.31
N ALA A 57 -5.87 -3.42 -13.43
CA ALA A 57 -7.25 -3.30 -13.90
C ALA A 57 -7.38 -3.95 -15.28
N THR A 58 -8.45 -4.72 -15.50
CA THR A 58 -8.71 -5.34 -16.80
C THR A 58 -10.22 -5.46 -17.06
N VAL A 59 -10.59 -5.51 -18.33
CA VAL A 59 -11.94 -5.88 -18.76
C VAL A 59 -11.89 -7.29 -19.32
N LEU A 60 -12.63 -8.21 -18.72
CA LEU A 60 -12.68 -9.61 -19.14
C LEU A 60 -14.12 -10.11 -19.05
N ALA A 61 -14.56 -10.87 -20.06
CA ALA A 61 -15.89 -11.50 -20.09
C ALA A 61 -17.06 -10.54 -19.79
N ASN A 62 -17.06 -9.34 -20.41
CA ASN A 62 -18.04 -8.27 -20.17
C ASN A 62 -18.10 -7.79 -18.71
N GLN A 63 -16.99 -7.88 -17.98
CA GLN A 63 -16.87 -7.40 -16.62
C GLN A 63 -15.63 -6.55 -16.46
N SER A 64 -15.71 -5.53 -15.61
CA SER A 64 -14.56 -4.76 -15.15
C SER A 64 -13.99 -5.41 -13.90
N ILE A 65 -12.69 -5.66 -13.87
CA ILE A 65 -11.99 -6.35 -12.78
C ILE A 65 -10.82 -5.48 -12.33
N GLY A 66 -10.68 -5.30 -11.02
CA GLY A 66 -9.52 -4.68 -10.41
C GLY A 66 -9.02 -5.53 -9.26
N TRP A 67 -7.71 -5.69 -9.15
CA TRP A 67 -7.10 -6.36 -8.00
C TRP A 67 -5.90 -5.57 -7.49
N ALA A 68 -5.58 -5.77 -6.23
CA ALA A 68 -4.46 -5.14 -5.57
C ALA A 68 -3.85 -6.06 -4.52
N THR A 69 -2.52 -6.02 -4.42
CA THR A 69 -1.72 -6.59 -3.35
C THR A 69 -0.84 -5.49 -2.76
N LEU A 70 -0.92 -5.35 -1.45
CA LEU A 70 -0.14 -4.38 -0.68
C LEU A 70 0.88 -5.11 0.18
N SER A 71 2.13 -4.70 0.06
CA SER A 71 3.23 -5.18 0.87
C SER A 71 4.05 -4.01 1.42
N VAL A 72 5.07 -4.29 2.22
CA VAL A 72 5.92 -3.25 2.81
C VAL A 72 7.33 -3.29 2.22
N ILE A 73 7.87 -2.11 1.99
CA ILE A 73 9.22 -1.91 1.45
C ILE A 73 9.95 -0.86 2.29
N ASP A 74 11.25 -1.07 2.48
CA ASP A 74 12.12 -0.12 3.14
C ASP A 74 12.16 1.22 2.40
N PHE A 75 12.19 2.31 3.17
CA PHE A 75 12.17 3.66 2.63
C PHE A 75 13.43 4.00 1.83
N ASP A 76 14.60 3.58 2.32
CA ASP A 76 15.90 4.05 1.83
C ASP A 76 16.55 3.05 0.85
N THR A 77 16.44 1.76 1.15
CA THR A 77 17.21 0.68 0.50
C THR A 77 16.41 -0.11 -0.53
N GLY A 78 15.08 -0.04 -0.49
CA GLY A 78 14.21 -0.83 -1.36
C GLY A 78 14.12 -2.32 -1.01
N ILE A 79 14.67 -2.76 0.13
CA ILE A 79 14.44 -4.12 0.65
C ILE A 79 12.94 -4.27 0.91
N ALA A 80 12.32 -5.31 0.36
CA ALA A 80 10.88 -5.56 0.48
C ALA A 80 10.62 -6.95 1.10
N THR A 81 9.43 -7.12 1.65
CA THR A 81 8.89 -8.44 2.01
C THR A 81 7.50 -8.59 1.43
N GLY A 82 7.17 -9.79 0.94
CA GLY A 82 5.81 -10.18 0.55
C GLY A 82 5.03 -10.85 1.68
N ASP A 83 5.68 -11.14 2.81
CA ASP A 83 5.03 -11.82 3.93
C ASP A 83 3.94 -10.94 4.54
N PHE A 84 2.81 -11.56 4.88
CA PHE A 84 1.66 -10.87 5.48
C PHE A 84 1.14 -9.70 4.62
N ALA A 85 1.36 -9.75 3.31
CA ALA A 85 0.76 -8.83 2.36
C ALA A 85 -0.77 -8.92 2.42
N SER A 86 -1.45 -7.79 2.19
CA SER A 86 -2.90 -7.74 2.06
C SER A 86 -3.31 -7.76 0.59
N MET A 87 -4.42 -8.41 0.28
CA MET A 87 -4.90 -8.53 -1.10
C MET A 87 -6.41 -8.30 -1.16
N ASN A 88 -6.87 -7.69 -2.25
CA ASN A 88 -8.27 -7.58 -2.56
C ASN A 88 -8.50 -7.64 -4.08
N THR A 89 -9.61 -8.26 -4.48
CA THR A 89 -10.07 -8.31 -5.87
C THR A 89 -11.53 -7.91 -5.90
N GLN A 90 -11.89 -7.07 -6.85
CA GLN A 90 -13.24 -6.59 -7.05
C GLN A 90 -13.65 -6.71 -8.52
N VAL A 91 -14.95 -6.92 -8.74
CA VAL A 91 -15.54 -7.17 -10.05
C VAL A 91 -16.83 -6.37 -10.19
N ASN A 92 -17.10 -5.87 -11.38
CA ASN A 92 -18.34 -5.18 -11.72
C ASN A 92 -18.85 -5.64 -13.10
N THR A 93 -20.17 -5.78 -13.24
CA THR A 93 -20.83 -6.25 -14.45
C THR A 93 -20.88 -5.21 -15.59
N TYR A 94 -20.56 -3.96 -15.31
CA TYR A 94 -20.37 -2.94 -16.33
C TYR A 94 -18.96 -3.02 -16.91
N ALA A 95 -18.83 -3.34 -18.19
CA ALA A 95 -17.55 -3.50 -18.88
C ALA A 95 -16.99 -2.17 -19.40
N SER A 96 -15.95 -1.66 -18.76
CA SER A 96 -15.20 -0.47 -19.22
C SER A 96 -13.84 -0.43 -18.54
N GLN A 97 -12.78 -0.07 -19.27
CA GLN A 97 -11.45 0.06 -18.67
C GLN A 97 -11.42 1.17 -17.60
N ASP A 98 -12.21 2.23 -17.77
CA ASP A 98 -12.30 3.29 -16.77
C ASP A 98 -12.91 2.79 -15.47
N LYS A 99 -13.96 1.97 -15.58
CA LYS A 99 -14.58 1.32 -14.42
C LYS A 99 -13.63 0.30 -13.79
N ALA A 100 -12.85 -0.44 -14.58
CA ALA A 100 -11.84 -1.36 -14.05
C ALA A 100 -10.74 -0.61 -13.27
N ASN A 101 -10.31 0.56 -13.73
CA ASN A 101 -9.35 1.41 -13.03
C ASN A 101 -9.92 1.96 -11.71
N GLU A 102 -11.17 2.40 -11.70
CA GLU A 102 -11.87 2.80 -10.47
C GLU A 102 -11.92 1.65 -9.46
N ILE A 103 -12.30 0.45 -9.92
CA ILE A 103 -12.39 -0.76 -9.09
C ILE A 103 -11.02 -1.19 -8.57
N MET A 104 -9.96 -1.03 -9.36
CA MET A 104 -8.58 -1.26 -8.91
C MET A 104 -8.21 -0.32 -7.74
N VAL A 105 -8.58 0.97 -7.82
CA VAL A 105 -8.39 1.91 -6.71
C VAL A 105 -9.20 1.51 -5.48
N ASP A 106 -10.43 1.05 -5.66
CA ASP A 106 -11.26 0.56 -4.56
C ASP A 106 -10.68 -0.73 -3.95
N ALA A 107 -10.12 -1.63 -4.77
CA ALA A 107 -9.41 -2.82 -4.31
C ALA A 107 -8.15 -2.46 -3.49
N ILE A 108 -7.37 -1.47 -3.93
CA ILE A 108 -6.23 -0.94 -3.17
C ILE A 108 -6.68 -0.43 -1.80
N ASN A 109 -7.75 0.36 -1.75
CA ASN A 109 -8.28 0.89 -0.50
C ASN A 109 -8.83 -0.21 0.41
N ALA A 110 -9.58 -1.18 -0.14
CA ALA A 110 -10.09 -2.31 0.61
C ALA A 110 -8.96 -3.20 1.16
N ALA A 111 -7.90 -3.42 0.39
CA ALA A 111 -6.73 -4.17 0.85
C ALA A 111 -6.05 -3.48 2.05
N ALA A 112 -5.86 -2.15 2.00
CA ALA A 112 -5.24 -1.45 3.13
C ALA A 112 -6.18 -1.26 4.33
N GLU A 113 -7.48 -1.09 4.13
CA GLU A 113 -8.47 -1.04 5.22
C GLU A 113 -8.46 -2.35 6.00
N ASN A 114 -8.49 -3.49 5.29
CA ASN A 114 -8.52 -4.84 5.87
C ASN A 114 -7.13 -5.43 6.18
N TRP A 115 -6.08 -4.60 6.20
CA TRP A 115 -4.73 -5.11 6.43
C TRP A 115 -4.46 -5.37 7.92
N ASP A 116 -4.85 -6.56 8.38
CA ASP A 116 -4.63 -6.99 9.77
C ASP A 116 -3.17 -7.40 10.05
N GLY A 117 -2.48 -7.90 9.01
CA GLY A 117 -1.10 -8.38 9.11
C GLY A 117 0.01 -7.33 9.09
N ILE A 118 -0.32 -6.02 9.14
CA ILE A 118 0.69 -4.95 8.93
C ILE A 118 1.83 -4.99 9.96
N ASP A 119 1.57 -5.30 11.23
CA ASP A 119 2.62 -5.36 12.25
C ASP A 119 3.57 -6.54 12.00
N SER A 120 3.03 -7.68 11.57
CA SER A 120 3.81 -8.85 11.16
C SER A 120 4.60 -8.60 9.89
N ALA A 121 4.03 -7.88 8.91
CA ALA A 121 4.73 -7.47 7.70
C ALA A 121 5.94 -6.58 8.02
N LEU A 122 5.78 -5.59 8.90
CA LEU A 122 6.88 -4.73 9.35
C LEU A 122 7.95 -5.49 10.14
N ALA A 123 7.56 -6.49 10.95
CA ALA A 123 8.51 -7.36 11.62
C ALA A 123 9.30 -8.24 10.64
N SER A 124 8.64 -8.78 9.60
CA SER A 124 9.29 -9.53 8.52
C SER A 124 10.27 -8.64 7.75
N LEU A 125 9.90 -7.40 7.44
CA LEU A 125 10.80 -6.43 6.80
C LEU A 125 12.09 -6.21 7.61
N GLU A 126 11.98 -6.09 8.93
CA GLU A 126 13.16 -5.96 9.80
C GLU A 126 14.03 -7.23 9.81
N ALA A 127 13.43 -8.41 9.71
CA ALA A 127 14.17 -9.66 9.54
C ALA A 127 14.94 -9.68 8.22
N GLU A 128 14.33 -9.25 7.11
CA GLU A 128 15.00 -9.14 5.80
C GLU A 128 16.16 -8.13 5.84
N ARG A 129 15.95 -6.95 6.45
CA ARG A 129 17.03 -5.97 6.67
C ARG A 129 18.21 -6.57 7.46
N LYS A 130 17.94 -7.38 8.49
CA LYS A 130 18.99 -8.07 9.27
C LYS A 130 19.76 -9.08 8.42
N LYS A 131 19.07 -9.87 7.59
CA LYS A 131 19.72 -10.83 6.68
C LYS A 131 20.69 -10.11 5.74
N VAL A 132 20.25 -9.04 5.07
CA VAL A 132 21.10 -8.28 4.14
C VAL A 132 22.32 -7.68 4.84
N ARG A 133 22.15 -7.04 6.01
CA ARG A 133 23.27 -6.50 6.80
C ARG A 133 24.30 -7.56 7.20
N ASN A 134 23.84 -8.77 7.51
CA ASN A 134 24.73 -9.86 7.91
C ASN A 134 25.49 -10.44 6.71
N THR A 135 24.90 -10.45 5.52
CA THR A 135 25.57 -10.86 4.28
C THR A 135 26.68 -9.90 3.89
N GLN A 136 26.50 -8.59 4.07
CA GLN A 136 27.50 -7.56 3.74
C GLN A 136 28.71 -7.51 4.69
N ARG A 137 28.65 -8.20 5.83
CA ARG A 137 29.74 -8.27 6.83
C ARG A 137 30.65 -9.49 6.67
N LYS A 138 30.33 -10.38 5.74
CA LYS A 138 31.17 -11.53 5.37
C LYS A 138 31.96 -11.20 4.12
#